data_AF-X0SVK9-F1
#
_entry.id   AF-X0SVK9-F1
#
_cell.length_a   1.000
_cell.length_b   1.000
_cell.length_c   1.000
_cell.angle_alpha   90.00
_cell.angle_beta   90.00
_cell.angle_gamma   90.00
#
_symmetry.space_group_name_H-M   'P 1'
#
loop_
_entity.id
_entity.type
_entity.pdbx_description
1 polymer ?
#
loop_
_entity_poly.entity_id
_entity_poly.type
_entity_poly.pdbx_seq_one_letter_code
_entity_poly.pdbx_strand_id
1 'polypeptide(L)'
;TDVDLSTIAVALAALVNESAPAGFTAVAEGDALLIIDGNGRDFETDLVLAPIGTAEIDETSATTTLAALSGTPNNGDVWKVRFGGLSYSVSVTTAPITDNTLAEIAQDLADAINNDTNPDAARYTATVEGETLVIIDRQGGDFVTRLEAQNVTRSGDGYALVTLDYSLNAEQLQERLQALYGFEGISVEESRAPRDVTYTITFFRDQAGIDFDQIEWDETRETTGLIPSPGASVNVLTGTISDGALVNSEINNIQTITINATGGSFTLSFLIENERGEFVLYESDPILYNASALDMFKAISPVLNPNGATTDIDPEFDRVTRTPYKPYTDNVAVIKIGNVFHIIFQGEHRDLLIHDIDTRALTTDEARVTTVTLGGTEGSAEIDDETARTTTVSLAGTQAIGEIWTVRLSVRGVASTHNYTVGDTLADIAAGLAAEINADTATHG
;
A
#
# COMPACT_ATOMS: atom_id res chain seq x y z
N THR A 1 10.06 -33.02 -18.60
CA THR A 1 9.86 -34.33 -17.95
C THR A 1 11.12 -34.63 -17.21
N ASP A 2 11.09 -34.49 -15.90
CA ASP A 2 12.26 -34.74 -15.08
C ASP A 2 12.66 -36.22 -15.24
N VAL A 3 13.81 -36.45 -15.88
CA VAL A 3 14.31 -37.81 -16.10
C VAL A 3 15.09 -38.15 -14.85
N ASP A 4 14.44 -38.88 -13.95
CA ASP A 4 15.07 -39.32 -12.70
C ASP A 4 16.42 -40.01 -12.96
N LEU A 5 17.40 -39.77 -12.10
CA LEU A 5 18.76 -40.27 -12.23
C LEU A 5 18.80 -41.79 -12.34
N SER A 6 17.85 -42.47 -11.69
CA SER A 6 17.65 -43.91 -11.82
C SER A 6 17.34 -44.36 -13.25
N THR A 7 16.58 -43.56 -14.01
CA THR A 7 16.26 -43.83 -15.42
C THR A 7 17.48 -43.62 -16.31
N ILE A 8 18.28 -42.59 -16.00
CA ILE A 8 19.54 -42.31 -16.72
C ILE A 8 20.56 -43.43 -16.47
N ALA A 9 20.72 -43.89 -15.22
CA ALA A 9 21.62 -44.98 -14.86
C ALA A 9 21.27 -46.28 -15.59
N VAL A 10 19.97 -46.61 -15.70
CA VAL A 10 19.48 -47.78 -16.46
C VAL A 10 19.80 -47.64 -17.96
N ALA A 11 19.56 -46.46 -18.54
CA ALA A 11 19.84 -46.22 -19.96
C ALA A 11 21.35 -46.29 -20.26
N LEU A 12 22.19 -45.72 -19.39
CA LEU A 12 23.65 -45.78 -19.52
C LEU A 12 24.16 -47.22 -19.36
N ALA A 13 23.62 -48.00 -18.41
CA ALA A 13 23.99 -49.41 -18.25
C ALA A 13 23.68 -50.21 -19.52
N ALA A 14 22.52 -49.99 -20.14
CA ALA A 14 22.17 -50.63 -21.41
C ALA A 14 23.16 -50.25 -22.53
N LEU A 15 23.47 -48.95 -22.66
CA LEU A 15 24.39 -48.46 -23.68
C LEU A 15 25.81 -49.01 -23.50
N VAL A 16 26.32 -49.07 -22.28
CA VAL A 16 27.63 -49.66 -21.98
C VAL A 16 27.63 -51.15 -22.32
N ASN A 17 26.60 -51.90 -21.95
CA ASN A 17 26.50 -53.32 -22.30
C ASN A 17 26.40 -53.58 -23.81
N GLU A 18 25.87 -52.64 -24.59
CA GLU A 18 25.77 -52.72 -26.04
C GLU A 18 27.08 -52.35 -26.76
N SER A 19 27.78 -51.34 -26.25
CA SER A 19 28.90 -50.69 -26.95
C SER A 19 30.28 -51.03 -26.39
N ALA A 20 30.37 -51.55 -25.17
CA ALA A 20 31.65 -51.83 -24.53
C ALA A 20 32.36 -53.04 -25.15
N PRO A 21 33.71 -53.08 -25.10
CA PRO A 21 34.48 -54.26 -25.46
C PRO A 21 34.08 -55.50 -24.64
N ALA A 22 34.30 -56.69 -25.21
CA ALA A 22 33.98 -57.95 -24.55
C ALA A 22 34.65 -58.07 -23.16
N GLY A 23 33.84 -58.44 -22.16
CA GLY A 23 34.27 -58.62 -20.78
C GLY A 23 33.85 -57.52 -19.81
N PHE A 24 33.33 -56.39 -20.31
CA PHE A 24 32.67 -55.40 -19.47
C PHE A 24 31.18 -55.72 -19.29
N THR A 25 30.70 -55.54 -18.07
CA THR A 25 29.27 -55.59 -17.72
C THR A 25 28.93 -54.35 -16.93
N ALA A 26 27.86 -53.65 -17.30
CA ALA A 26 27.33 -52.53 -16.56
C ALA A 26 25.97 -52.86 -15.92
N VAL A 27 25.73 -52.36 -14.72
CA VAL A 27 24.44 -52.46 -14.03
C VAL A 27 24.09 -51.12 -13.39
N ALA A 28 22.80 -50.80 -13.38
CA ALA A 28 22.29 -49.66 -12.63
C ALA A 28 21.89 -50.13 -11.22
N GLU A 29 22.33 -49.40 -10.20
CA GLU A 29 21.93 -49.58 -8.81
C GLU A 29 21.44 -48.24 -8.26
N GLY A 30 20.12 -48.03 -8.31
CA GLY A 30 19.51 -46.72 -8.03
C GLY A 30 20.06 -45.67 -9.00
N ASP A 31 20.64 -44.61 -8.45
CA ASP A 31 21.23 -43.50 -9.21
C ASP A 31 22.70 -43.74 -9.60
N ALA A 32 23.26 -44.90 -9.23
CA ALA A 32 24.64 -45.25 -9.52
C ALA A 32 24.76 -46.19 -10.73
N LEU A 33 25.77 -45.95 -11.56
CA LEU A 33 26.20 -46.86 -12.62
C LEU A 33 27.43 -47.64 -12.16
N LEU A 34 27.30 -48.97 -12.07
CA LEU A 34 28.40 -49.86 -11.74
C LEU A 34 28.90 -50.54 -13.02
N ILE A 35 30.20 -50.40 -13.32
CA ILE A 35 30.86 -51.05 -14.45
C ILE A 35 31.89 -52.03 -13.91
N ILE A 36 31.85 -53.26 -14.42
CA ILE A 36 32.69 -54.37 -13.96
C ILE A 36 33.44 -54.94 -15.17
N ASP A 37 34.77 -55.08 -15.08
CA ASP A 37 35.55 -55.89 -16.01
C ASP A 37 35.71 -57.32 -15.46
N GLY A 38 35.03 -58.27 -16.09
CA GLY A 38 35.13 -59.69 -15.75
C GLY A 38 36.51 -60.32 -16.01
N ASN A 39 37.43 -59.60 -16.68
CA ASN A 39 38.79 -60.07 -16.93
C ASN A 39 39.83 -59.46 -15.96
N GLY A 40 39.40 -58.59 -15.03
CA GLY A 40 40.26 -58.03 -13.99
C GLY A 40 41.37 -57.12 -14.51
N ARG A 41 41.17 -56.42 -15.63
CA ARG A 41 42.10 -55.41 -16.12
C ARG A 41 41.87 -54.10 -15.36
N ASP A 42 42.92 -53.32 -15.21
CA ASP A 42 42.77 -51.93 -14.77
C ASP A 42 42.06 -51.15 -15.88
N PHE A 43 41.02 -50.42 -15.52
CA PHE A 43 40.32 -49.51 -16.41
C PHE A 43 40.00 -48.22 -15.67
N GLU A 44 39.91 -47.14 -16.43
CA GLU A 44 39.53 -45.83 -15.96
C GLU A 44 38.19 -45.47 -16.58
N THR A 45 37.28 -44.90 -15.78
CA THR A 45 35.99 -44.42 -16.26
C THR A 45 36.00 -42.91 -16.18
N ASP A 46 35.72 -42.26 -17.30
CA ASP A 46 35.47 -40.83 -17.33
C ASP A 46 34.05 -40.59 -17.82
N LEU A 47 33.32 -39.73 -17.11
CA LEU A 47 31.99 -39.28 -17.49
C LEU A 47 32.13 -37.83 -17.93
N VAL A 48 32.26 -37.62 -19.23
CA VAL A 48 32.30 -36.28 -19.80
C VAL A 48 30.89 -35.92 -20.26
N LEU A 49 30.27 -34.97 -19.56
CA LEU A 49 29.11 -34.26 -20.07
C LEU A 49 29.60 -33.33 -21.17
N ALA A 50 29.28 -33.62 -22.42
CA ALA A 50 29.47 -32.65 -23.49
C ALA A 50 28.37 -31.57 -23.33
N PRO A 51 28.71 -30.32 -22.96
CA PRO A 51 27.74 -29.25 -23.06
C PRO A 51 27.25 -29.20 -24.51
N ILE A 52 25.94 -29.06 -24.71
CA ILE A 52 25.34 -28.89 -26.03
C ILE A 52 25.71 -27.47 -26.49
N GLY A 53 26.91 -27.33 -27.02
CA GLY A 53 27.47 -26.06 -27.51
C GLY A 53 28.02 -25.15 -26.41
N THR A 54 29.34 -25.02 -26.31
CA THR A 54 29.92 -23.77 -25.81
C THR A 54 29.84 -22.77 -26.96
N ALA A 55 28.86 -21.88 -26.92
CA ALA A 55 28.90 -20.68 -27.73
C ALA A 55 30.14 -19.87 -27.35
N GLU A 56 30.88 -19.37 -28.33
CA GLU A 56 31.86 -18.32 -28.10
C GLU A 56 31.04 -17.09 -27.63
N ILE A 57 31.06 -16.82 -26.32
CA ILE A 57 30.38 -15.66 -25.75
C ILE A 57 31.29 -14.47 -26.01
N ASP A 58 30.86 -13.56 -26.88
CA ASP A 58 31.41 -12.21 -26.84
C ASP A 58 30.84 -11.52 -25.59
N GLU A 59 31.54 -11.71 -24.46
CA GLU A 59 31.19 -11.14 -23.14
C GLU A 59 31.13 -9.61 -23.16
N THR A 60 31.56 -8.96 -24.25
CA THR A 60 31.48 -7.49 -24.40
C THR A 60 30.17 -7.00 -25.00
N SER A 61 29.31 -7.90 -25.51
CA SER A 61 28.04 -7.52 -26.15
C SER A 61 26.80 -7.98 -25.41
N ALA A 62 26.86 -8.99 -24.54
CA ALA A 62 25.66 -9.55 -23.91
C ALA A 62 24.87 -8.52 -23.10
N THR A 63 23.56 -8.48 -23.33
CA THR A 63 22.62 -7.61 -22.60
C THR A 63 21.79 -8.47 -21.65
N THR A 64 21.46 -7.90 -20.48
CA THR A 64 20.73 -8.61 -19.43
C THR A 64 19.51 -7.80 -19.01
N THR A 65 18.40 -8.48 -18.79
CA THR A 65 17.22 -7.91 -18.13
C THR A 65 16.86 -8.74 -16.90
N LEU A 66 16.29 -8.07 -15.91
CA LEU A 66 15.83 -8.68 -14.67
C LEU A 66 14.31 -8.61 -14.62
N ALA A 67 13.69 -9.68 -14.12
CA ALA A 67 12.27 -9.72 -13.78
C ALA A 67 12.14 -10.25 -12.35
N ALA A 68 11.99 -9.32 -11.40
CA ALA A 68 11.70 -9.66 -10.02
C ALA A 68 10.23 -10.11 -9.89
N LEU A 69 10.02 -11.33 -9.40
CA LEU A 69 8.70 -11.82 -9.04
C LEU A 69 8.32 -11.28 -7.66
N SER A 70 7.06 -10.89 -7.47
CA SER A 70 6.57 -10.39 -6.18
C SER A 70 5.07 -10.59 -6.05
N GLY A 71 4.58 -10.63 -4.81
CA GLY A 71 3.20 -10.95 -4.46
C GLY A 71 3.06 -12.38 -3.96
N THR A 72 1.89 -12.74 -3.46
CA THR A 72 1.63 -14.08 -2.89
C THR A 72 1.02 -14.98 -3.95
N PRO A 73 1.69 -16.04 -4.44
CA PRO A 73 1.12 -16.96 -5.43
C PRO A 73 -0.16 -17.60 -4.90
N ASN A 74 -1.27 -17.37 -5.59
CA ASN A 74 -2.55 -17.98 -5.29
C ASN A 74 -2.86 -19.13 -6.24
N ASN A 75 -3.65 -20.08 -5.78
CA ASN A 75 -4.09 -21.17 -6.63
C ASN A 75 -4.87 -20.66 -7.84
N GLY A 76 -4.46 -21.10 -9.04
CA GLY A 76 -5.03 -20.66 -10.30
C GLY A 76 -4.34 -19.43 -10.90
N ASP A 77 -3.35 -18.84 -10.21
CA ASP A 77 -2.56 -17.76 -10.78
C ASP A 77 -1.77 -18.23 -12.00
N VAL A 78 -1.63 -17.35 -12.98
CA VAL A 78 -0.77 -17.59 -14.15
C VAL A 78 0.29 -16.50 -14.19
N TRP A 79 1.54 -16.92 -14.09
CA TRP A 79 2.72 -16.08 -14.18
C TRP A 79 3.24 -16.14 -15.60
N LYS A 80 3.32 -15.01 -16.27
CA LYS A 80 3.70 -14.94 -17.68
C LYS A 80 4.85 -13.98 -17.91
N VAL A 81 5.86 -14.42 -18.62
CA VAL A 81 7.01 -13.60 -19.03
C VAL A 81 6.96 -13.39 -20.54
N ARG A 82 7.18 -12.15 -20.98
CA ARG A 82 7.24 -11.75 -22.39
C ARG A 82 8.49 -10.92 -22.67
N PHE A 83 9.22 -11.25 -23.72
CA PHE A 83 10.38 -10.51 -24.18
C PHE A 83 10.70 -10.91 -25.62
N GLY A 84 11.28 -10.00 -26.42
CA GLY A 84 11.78 -10.36 -27.76
C GLY A 84 10.74 -11.02 -28.71
N GLY A 85 9.44 -10.81 -28.49
CA GLY A 85 8.35 -11.49 -29.20
C GLY A 85 7.97 -12.89 -28.68
N LEU A 86 8.70 -13.40 -27.70
CA LEU A 86 8.46 -14.67 -27.02
C LEU A 86 7.53 -14.49 -25.81
N SER A 87 6.84 -15.57 -25.43
CA SER A 87 5.94 -15.59 -24.28
C SER A 87 5.97 -16.95 -23.61
N TYR A 88 6.24 -16.97 -22.31
CA TYR A 88 6.27 -18.16 -21.46
C TYR A 88 5.30 -18.00 -20.31
N SER A 89 4.67 -19.08 -19.87
CA SER A 89 3.72 -19.02 -18.75
C SER A 89 3.81 -20.26 -17.87
N VAL A 90 3.75 -20.02 -16.56
CA VAL A 90 3.66 -21.04 -15.51
C VAL A 90 2.35 -20.83 -14.77
N SER A 91 1.60 -21.91 -14.55
CA SER A 91 0.33 -21.87 -13.82
C SER A 91 0.52 -22.45 -12.43
N VAL A 92 0.09 -21.71 -11.40
CA VAL A 92 0.05 -22.17 -10.02
C VAL A 92 -1.15 -23.11 -9.86
N THR A 93 -0.90 -24.37 -9.53
CA THR A 93 -1.94 -25.40 -9.42
C THR A 93 -2.17 -25.84 -7.97
N THR A 94 -3.36 -26.40 -7.68
CA THR A 94 -3.66 -26.89 -6.33
C THR A 94 -2.83 -28.13 -6.01
N ALA A 95 -1.91 -27.91 -5.08
CA ALA A 95 -1.29 -28.85 -4.18
C ALA A 95 -0.15 -29.74 -4.72
N PRO A 96 0.98 -29.76 -3.98
CA PRO A 96 1.24 -28.91 -2.83
C PRO A 96 1.63 -27.48 -3.28
N ILE A 97 0.97 -26.45 -2.71
CA ILE A 97 1.30 -25.04 -2.98
C ILE A 97 2.73 -24.71 -2.48
N THR A 98 3.31 -25.58 -1.65
CA THR A 98 4.71 -25.48 -1.20
C THR A 98 5.72 -25.52 -2.32
N ASP A 99 5.35 -26.07 -3.48
CA ASP A 99 6.21 -26.17 -4.67
C ASP A 99 5.93 -25.02 -5.67
N ASN A 100 5.19 -23.98 -5.22
CA ASN A 100 4.86 -22.79 -6.00
C ASN A 100 5.33 -21.52 -5.27
N THR A 101 6.49 -21.58 -4.62
CA THR A 101 7.17 -20.37 -4.14
C THR A 101 7.57 -19.48 -5.32
N LEU A 102 7.80 -18.19 -5.10
CA LEU A 102 8.26 -17.28 -6.16
C LEU A 102 9.58 -17.75 -6.78
N ALA A 103 10.48 -18.34 -5.99
CA ALA A 103 11.73 -18.89 -6.47
C ALA A 103 11.53 -20.11 -7.38
N GLU A 104 10.60 -21.00 -7.04
CA GLU A 104 10.26 -22.16 -7.89
C GLU A 104 9.57 -21.70 -9.19
N ILE A 105 8.66 -20.73 -9.12
CA ILE A 105 8.02 -20.16 -10.31
C ILE A 105 9.06 -19.49 -11.22
N ALA A 106 10.04 -18.78 -10.65
CA ALA A 106 11.14 -18.20 -11.41
C ALA A 106 11.99 -19.29 -12.08
N GLN A 107 12.26 -20.40 -11.37
CA GLN A 107 13.00 -21.54 -11.91
C GLN A 107 12.25 -22.22 -13.06
N ASP A 108 10.94 -22.48 -12.89
CA ASP A 108 10.10 -23.04 -13.93
C ASP A 108 10.06 -22.16 -15.20
N LEU A 109 10.03 -20.83 -15.01
CA LEU A 109 10.11 -19.88 -16.13
C LEU A 109 11.49 -19.92 -16.80
N ALA A 110 12.58 -20.00 -16.04
CA ALA A 110 13.92 -20.12 -16.59
C ALA A 110 14.09 -21.42 -17.39
N ASP A 111 13.60 -22.54 -16.86
CA ASP A 111 13.62 -23.84 -17.53
C ASP A 111 12.75 -23.82 -18.78
N ALA A 112 11.58 -23.17 -18.75
CA ALA A 112 10.74 -23.02 -19.93
C ALA A 112 11.42 -22.22 -21.05
N ILE A 113 12.19 -21.18 -20.71
CA ILE A 113 12.97 -20.39 -21.67
C ILE A 113 14.13 -21.22 -22.22
N ASN A 114 14.92 -21.86 -21.34
CA ASN A 114 16.12 -22.59 -21.73
C ASN A 114 15.82 -23.87 -22.53
N ASN A 115 14.65 -24.49 -22.31
CA ASN A 115 14.21 -25.67 -23.04
C ASN A 115 13.41 -25.33 -24.32
N ASP A 116 13.22 -24.05 -24.66
CA ASP A 116 12.53 -23.67 -25.88
C ASP A 116 13.39 -24.00 -27.12
N THR A 117 12.77 -24.69 -28.07
CA THR A 117 13.40 -25.10 -29.33
C THR A 117 13.20 -24.09 -30.45
N ASN A 118 12.46 -23.01 -30.20
CA ASN A 118 12.29 -21.90 -31.15
C ASN A 118 13.66 -21.26 -31.47
N PRO A 119 14.03 -21.11 -32.77
CA PRO A 119 15.26 -20.43 -33.15
C PRO A 119 15.42 -19.01 -32.57
N ASP A 120 14.32 -18.29 -32.38
CA ASP A 120 14.34 -16.95 -31.78
C ASP A 120 14.67 -16.99 -30.28
N ALA A 121 14.33 -18.09 -29.59
CA ALA A 121 14.66 -18.32 -28.18
C ALA A 121 16.14 -18.70 -27.99
N ALA A 122 16.76 -19.32 -29.00
CA ALA A 122 18.12 -19.83 -28.92
C ALA A 122 19.16 -18.76 -28.55
N ARG A 123 18.93 -17.47 -28.86
CA ARG A 123 19.86 -16.39 -28.48
C ARG A 123 19.82 -16.04 -26.99
N TYR A 124 18.76 -16.43 -26.29
CA TYR A 124 18.55 -16.10 -24.88
C TYR A 124 19.03 -17.23 -23.98
N THR A 125 19.38 -16.88 -22.76
CA THR A 125 19.66 -17.83 -21.67
C THR A 125 19.06 -17.25 -20.40
N ALA A 126 18.30 -18.06 -19.67
CA ALA A 126 17.67 -17.65 -18.42
C ALA A 126 18.34 -18.31 -17.22
N THR A 127 18.46 -17.58 -16.12
CA THR A 127 18.89 -18.09 -14.82
C THR A 127 18.09 -17.40 -13.72
N VAL A 128 18.24 -17.83 -12.48
CA VAL A 128 17.46 -17.33 -11.35
C VAL A 128 18.38 -16.96 -10.20
N GLU A 129 18.10 -15.81 -9.59
CA GLU A 129 18.70 -15.39 -8.33
C GLU A 129 17.57 -15.18 -7.31
N GLY A 130 17.31 -16.20 -6.48
CA GLY A 130 16.18 -16.20 -5.54
C GLY A 130 14.84 -16.12 -6.26
N GLU A 131 14.16 -14.99 -6.15
CA GLU A 131 12.85 -14.71 -6.76
C GLU A 131 12.99 -13.88 -8.05
N THR A 132 14.22 -13.60 -8.50
CA THR A 132 14.49 -12.80 -9.68
C THR A 132 14.88 -13.69 -10.85
N LEU A 133 14.09 -13.62 -11.93
CA LEU A 133 14.44 -14.21 -13.21
C LEU A 133 15.42 -13.29 -13.95
N VAL A 134 16.56 -13.82 -14.33
CA VAL A 134 17.61 -13.14 -15.08
C VAL A 134 17.61 -13.67 -16.50
N ILE A 135 17.39 -12.81 -17.49
CA ILE A 135 17.37 -13.18 -18.91
C ILE A 135 18.52 -12.48 -19.60
N ILE A 136 19.37 -13.25 -20.25
CA ILE A 136 20.58 -12.80 -20.93
C ILE A 136 20.37 -13.01 -22.43
N ASP A 137 20.53 -11.95 -23.23
CA ASP A 137 20.66 -12.05 -24.67
C ASP A 137 22.14 -12.12 -25.05
N ARG A 138 22.54 -13.28 -25.54
CA ARG A 138 23.94 -13.56 -25.90
C ARG A 138 24.38 -12.89 -27.20
N GLN A 139 23.45 -12.23 -27.91
CA GLN A 139 23.72 -11.48 -29.14
C GLN A 139 23.70 -9.96 -28.92
N GLY A 140 23.46 -9.50 -27.68
CA GLY A 140 23.60 -8.10 -27.30
C GLY A 140 22.55 -7.14 -27.86
N GLY A 141 21.36 -7.63 -28.20
CA GLY A 141 20.25 -6.77 -28.59
C GLY A 141 19.63 -6.09 -27.38
N ASP A 142 19.14 -4.87 -27.56
CA ASP A 142 18.26 -4.27 -26.56
C ASP A 142 16.91 -4.97 -26.57
N PHE A 143 16.44 -5.38 -25.38
CA PHE A 143 15.12 -5.97 -25.20
C PHE A 143 14.54 -5.55 -23.86
N VAL A 144 13.22 -5.59 -23.76
CA VAL A 144 12.49 -5.34 -22.51
C VAL A 144 11.75 -6.61 -22.13
N THR A 145 11.85 -6.96 -20.87
CA THR A 145 11.12 -8.07 -20.28
C THR A 145 9.89 -7.54 -19.56
N ARG A 146 8.74 -8.18 -19.78
CA ARG A 146 7.48 -7.92 -19.09
C ARG A 146 7.03 -9.16 -18.35
N LEU A 147 6.81 -9.02 -17.05
CA LEU A 147 6.26 -10.05 -16.18
C LEU A 147 4.81 -9.69 -15.84
N GLU A 148 3.89 -10.57 -16.21
CA GLU A 148 2.46 -10.44 -15.97
C GLU A 148 2.00 -11.50 -14.97
N ALA A 149 1.55 -11.06 -13.79
CA ALA A 149 0.96 -11.94 -12.79
C ALA A 149 -0.02 -11.13 -11.94
N GLN A 150 -1.12 -11.75 -11.51
CA GLN A 150 -2.06 -11.13 -10.56
C GLN A 150 -2.63 -9.79 -11.04
N ASN A 151 -2.78 -9.65 -12.36
CA ASN A 151 -3.19 -8.42 -13.05
C ASN A 151 -2.22 -7.23 -12.88
N VAL A 152 -0.97 -7.50 -12.52
CA VAL A 152 0.14 -6.56 -12.51
C VAL A 152 1.07 -6.90 -13.66
N THR A 153 1.46 -5.89 -14.44
CA THR A 153 2.48 -6.01 -15.49
C THR A 153 3.72 -5.26 -15.04
N ARG A 154 4.76 -5.97 -14.62
CA ARG A 154 6.07 -5.41 -14.25
C ARG A 154 6.95 -5.38 -15.48
N SER A 155 7.61 -4.26 -15.72
CA SER A 155 8.46 -4.06 -16.87
C SER A 155 9.92 -3.90 -16.41
N GLY A 156 10.86 -4.50 -17.13
CA GLY A 156 12.28 -4.54 -16.78
C GLY A 156 12.99 -3.18 -16.87
N ASP A 157 12.30 -2.15 -17.35
CA ASP A 157 12.69 -0.74 -17.35
C ASP A 157 12.29 0.00 -16.07
N GLY A 158 11.77 -0.71 -15.06
CA GLY A 158 11.66 -0.22 -13.68
C GLY A 158 10.31 0.34 -13.30
N TYR A 159 9.26 0.11 -14.09
CA TYR A 159 7.89 0.46 -13.73
C TYR A 159 6.97 -0.75 -13.71
N ALA A 160 5.82 -0.61 -13.04
CA ALA A 160 4.78 -1.62 -13.01
C ALA A 160 3.41 -0.99 -13.28
N LEU A 161 2.61 -1.68 -14.08
CA LEU A 161 1.28 -1.25 -14.50
C LEU A 161 0.22 -2.14 -13.89
N VAL A 162 -0.92 -1.54 -13.59
CA VAL A 162 -2.07 -2.26 -13.06
C VAL A 162 -3.36 -1.72 -13.67
N THR A 163 -4.23 -2.61 -14.13
CA THR A 163 -5.52 -2.22 -14.70
C THR A 163 -6.55 -2.04 -13.59
N LEU A 164 -7.12 -0.84 -13.47
CA LEU A 164 -8.17 -0.53 -12.50
C LEU A 164 -9.53 -0.47 -13.18
N ASP A 165 -10.51 -1.20 -12.65
CA ASP A 165 -11.91 -1.13 -13.10
C ASP A 165 -12.68 -0.12 -12.23
N TYR A 166 -13.57 0.65 -12.84
CA TYR A 166 -14.42 1.62 -12.14
C TYR A 166 -15.28 1.00 -11.02
N SER A 167 -15.59 -0.30 -11.14
CA SER A 167 -16.38 -1.07 -10.18
C SER A 167 -15.58 -1.64 -9.00
N LEU A 168 -14.25 -1.51 -8.97
CA LEU A 168 -13.42 -2.03 -7.88
C LEU A 168 -13.79 -1.40 -6.54
N ASN A 169 -14.12 -2.17 -5.53
CA ASN A 169 -14.29 -1.60 -4.18
C ASN A 169 -12.92 -1.33 -3.51
N ALA A 170 -12.94 -0.68 -2.33
CA ALA A 170 -11.74 -0.41 -1.53
C ALA A 170 -10.85 -1.63 -1.31
N GLU A 171 -11.44 -2.76 -0.91
CA GLU A 171 -10.72 -4.01 -0.58
C GLU A 171 -10.03 -4.59 -1.82
N GLN A 172 -10.72 -4.63 -2.95
CA GLN A 172 -10.17 -5.12 -4.22
C GLN A 172 -9.06 -4.21 -4.75
N LEU A 173 -9.19 -2.88 -4.58
CA LEU A 173 -8.12 -1.95 -4.93
C LEU A 173 -6.92 -2.13 -4.00
N GLN A 174 -7.16 -2.33 -2.70
CA GLN A 174 -6.10 -2.59 -1.73
C GLN A 174 -5.32 -3.85 -2.10
N GLU A 175 -5.99 -4.99 -2.31
CA GLU A 175 -5.35 -6.23 -2.74
C GLU A 175 -4.53 -6.02 -4.01
N ARG A 176 -5.06 -5.22 -4.94
CA ARG A 176 -4.39 -4.94 -6.19
C ARG A 176 -3.12 -4.10 -6.02
N LEU A 177 -3.15 -3.10 -5.14
CA LEU A 177 -1.98 -2.29 -4.82
C LEU A 177 -0.96 -3.08 -4.00
N GLN A 178 -1.41 -3.92 -3.07
CA GLN A 178 -0.51 -4.82 -2.32
C GLN A 178 0.22 -5.78 -3.26
N ALA A 179 -0.49 -6.33 -4.27
CA ALA A 179 0.14 -7.10 -5.32
C ALA A 179 1.15 -6.26 -6.11
N LEU A 180 0.79 -5.03 -6.51
CA LEU A 180 1.67 -4.13 -7.27
C LEU A 180 2.99 -3.84 -6.53
N TYR A 181 2.89 -3.38 -5.28
CA TYR A 181 4.02 -2.94 -4.45
C TYR A 181 4.77 -4.10 -3.77
N GLY A 182 4.15 -5.29 -3.67
CA GLY A 182 4.77 -6.46 -3.08
C GLY A 182 4.79 -6.47 -1.54
N PHE A 183 3.93 -5.68 -0.89
CA PHE A 183 3.80 -5.65 0.57
C PHE A 183 2.37 -5.39 1.04
N GLU A 184 2.04 -5.78 2.27
CA GLU A 184 0.69 -5.66 2.83
C GLU A 184 0.38 -4.31 3.50
N GLY A 185 1.39 -3.48 3.78
CA GLY A 185 1.28 -2.18 4.47
C GLY A 185 0.59 -1.08 3.67
N ILE A 186 -0.52 -1.38 2.99
CA ILE A 186 -1.34 -0.46 2.20
C ILE A 186 -2.78 -0.56 2.69
N SER A 187 -3.38 0.58 3.05
CA SER A 187 -4.79 0.73 3.39
C SER A 187 -5.46 1.58 2.33
N VAL A 188 -6.65 1.19 1.90
CA VAL A 188 -7.45 1.96 0.93
C VAL A 188 -8.80 2.31 1.55
N GLU A 189 -9.11 3.60 1.59
CA GLU A 189 -10.45 4.09 1.90
C GLU A 189 -11.15 4.52 0.62
N GLU A 190 -12.45 4.30 0.53
CA GLU A 190 -13.25 4.60 -0.66
C GLU A 190 -14.41 5.52 -0.31
N SER A 191 -14.56 6.58 -1.11
CA SER A 191 -15.73 7.46 -1.10
C SER A 191 -16.38 7.45 -2.48
N ARG A 192 -17.59 6.85 -2.58
CA ARG A 192 -18.38 6.85 -3.81
C ARG A 192 -19.49 7.90 -3.76
N ALA A 193 -19.50 8.78 -4.75
CA ALA A 193 -20.60 9.65 -5.10
C ALA A 193 -21.30 9.15 -6.38
N PRO A 194 -22.50 9.63 -6.73
CA PRO A 194 -23.21 9.20 -7.94
C PRO A 194 -22.46 9.42 -9.27
N ARG A 195 -21.40 10.24 -9.28
CA ARG A 195 -20.63 10.61 -10.49
C ARG A 195 -19.13 10.42 -10.33
N ASP A 196 -18.64 10.25 -9.10
CA ASP A 196 -17.22 10.27 -8.77
C ASP A 196 -16.91 9.15 -7.78
N VAL A 197 -15.70 8.60 -7.88
CA VAL A 197 -15.17 7.63 -6.92
C VAL A 197 -13.80 8.15 -6.51
N THR A 198 -13.58 8.31 -5.22
CA THR A 198 -12.31 8.74 -4.65
C THR A 198 -11.75 7.62 -3.80
N TYR A 199 -10.50 7.23 -4.07
CA TYR A 199 -9.76 6.31 -3.21
C TYR A 199 -8.65 7.07 -2.51
N THR A 200 -8.56 6.91 -1.20
CA THR A 200 -7.47 7.41 -0.38
C THR A 200 -6.56 6.24 -0.05
N ILE A 201 -5.31 6.29 -0.52
CA ILE A 201 -4.32 5.24 -0.32
C ILE A 201 -3.36 5.69 0.77
N THR A 202 -3.17 4.85 1.79
CA THR A 202 -2.28 5.13 2.92
C THR A 202 -1.27 4.01 3.08
N PHE A 203 0.02 4.35 3.09
CA PHE A 203 1.11 3.42 3.42
C PHE A 203 1.34 3.43 4.94
N PHE A 204 1.42 2.25 5.56
CA PHE A 204 1.53 2.12 7.02
C PHE A 204 2.53 1.03 7.43
N ARG A 205 2.77 0.87 8.75
CA ARG A 205 3.84 0.03 9.34
C ARG A 205 5.22 0.45 8.84
N ASP A 206 6.02 -0.50 8.37
CA ASP A 206 7.39 -0.31 7.89
C ASP A 206 7.45 0.51 6.60
N GLN A 207 6.31 0.76 5.97
CA GLN A 207 6.17 1.59 4.76
C GLN A 207 5.72 3.01 5.10
N ALA A 208 5.42 3.29 6.38
CA ALA A 208 5.11 4.64 6.83
C ALA A 208 6.37 5.51 6.75
N GLY A 209 6.23 6.71 6.19
CA GLY A 209 7.33 7.67 6.15
C GLY A 209 8.35 7.45 5.03
N ILE A 210 8.16 6.44 4.18
CA ILE A 210 8.93 6.24 2.96
C ILE A 210 8.37 7.15 1.87
N ASP A 211 9.26 7.83 1.16
CA ASP A 211 8.93 8.58 -0.05
C ASP A 211 8.80 7.59 -1.21
N PHE A 212 7.57 7.38 -1.68
CA PHE A 212 7.26 6.50 -2.82
C PHE A 212 7.05 7.34 -4.08
N ASP A 213 7.48 6.81 -5.22
CA ASP A 213 7.15 7.41 -6.52
C ASP A 213 5.64 7.55 -6.69
N GLN A 214 5.23 8.67 -7.28
CA GLN A 214 3.81 8.99 -7.42
C GLN A 214 3.13 8.02 -8.38
N ILE A 215 1.89 7.65 -8.06
CA ILE A 215 1.05 6.87 -8.96
C ILE A 215 0.63 7.76 -10.13
N GLU A 216 1.06 7.38 -11.32
CA GLU A 216 0.70 8.04 -12.56
C GLU A 216 -0.43 7.30 -13.28
N TRP A 217 -1.27 8.06 -13.97
CA TRP A 217 -2.30 7.51 -14.84
C TRP A 217 -1.75 7.39 -16.28
N ASP A 218 -1.43 6.16 -16.70
CA ASP A 218 -0.78 5.85 -17.99
C ASP A 218 -1.74 5.91 -19.21
N GLU A 219 -3.01 6.28 -19.01
CA GLU A 219 -4.01 6.32 -20.08
C GLU A 219 -4.49 7.75 -20.39
N THR A 220 -4.89 7.97 -21.64
CA THR A 220 -5.59 9.17 -22.08
C THR A 220 -7.09 8.95 -22.09
N ARG A 221 -7.88 10.02 -22.20
CA ARG A 221 -9.34 9.93 -22.36
C ARG A 221 -9.76 9.05 -23.55
N GLU A 222 -8.91 8.96 -24.58
CA GLU A 222 -9.17 8.18 -25.78
C GLU A 222 -8.76 6.70 -25.65
N THR A 223 -7.93 6.35 -24.65
CA THR A 223 -7.40 4.97 -24.47
C THR A 223 -7.95 4.25 -23.23
N THR A 224 -8.56 4.98 -22.30
CA THR A 224 -8.99 4.47 -20.98
C THR A 224 -10.12 3.44 -20.97
N GLY A 225 -10.87 3.30 -22.07
CA GLY A 225 -12.01 2.37 -22.13
C GLY A 225 -13.19 2.74 -21.21
N LEU A 226 -13.05 3.74 -20.33
CA LEU A 226 -14.13 4.28 -19.50
C LEU A 226 -15.20 4.95 -20.37
N ILE A 227 -16.46 4.61 -20.09
CA ILE A 227 -17.62 5.09 -20.86
C ILE A 227 -18.33 6.17 -20.03
N PRO A 228 -18.36 7.45 -20.49
CA PRO A 228 -19.07 8.50 -19.77
C PRO A 228 -20.59 8.31 -19.86
N SER A 229 -21.29 8.70 -18.80
CA SER A 229 -22.74 8.85 -18.83
C SER A 229 -23.18 9.95 -19.81
N PRO A 230 -24.44 9.92 -20.32
CA PRO A 230 -24.94 10.95 -21.24
C PRO A 230 -24.76 12.37 -20.67
N GLY A 231 -24.02 13.24 -21.39
CA GLY A 231 -23.74 14.61 -20.97
C GLY A 231 -22.65 14.76 -19.90
N ALA A 232 -21.87 13.71 -19.62
CA ALA A 232 -20.71 13.75 -18.73
C ALA A 232 -19.40 13.55 -19.52
N SER A 233 -18.27 13.88 -18.89
CA SER A 233 -16.92 13.58 -19.36
C SER A 233 -16.24 12.65 -18.37
N VAL A 234 -15.38 11.75 -18.85
CA VAL A 234 -14.46 10.99 -18.00
C VAL A 234 -13.28 11.88 -17.65
N ASN A 235 -12.91 11.90 -16.38
CA ASN A 235 -11.67 12.49 -15.90
C ASN A 235 -11.10 11.61 -14.79
N VAL A 236 -9.80 11.33 -14.85
CA VAL A 236 -9.07 10.60 -13.81
C VAL A 236 -7.95 11.50 -13.35
N LEU A 237 -7.85 11.71 -12.05
CA LEU A 237 -6.85 12.55 -11.42
C LEU A 237 -6.17 11.73 -10.34
N THR A 238 -4.84 11.81 -10.31
CA THR A 238 -4.03 11.35 -9.19
C THR A 238 -3.50 12.57 -8.43
N GLY A 239 -3.25 12.40 -7.14
CA GLY A 239 -2.72 13.50 -6.32
C GLY A 239 -2.18 12.97 -5.00
N THR A 240 -1.11 13.60 -4.53
CA THR A 240 -0.49 13.28 -3.24
C THR A 240 -1.12 14.11 -2.13
N ILE A 241 -1.57 13.44 -1.07
CA ILE A 241 -2.18 14.09 0.10
C ILE A 241 -1.09 14.43 1.14
N SER A 242 -0.10 13.57 1.31
CA SER A 242 1.08 13.78 2.16
C SER A 242 2.22 12.89 1.68
N ASP A 243 3.44 13.42 1.65
CA ASP A 243 4.65 12.62 1.47
C ASP A 243 5.05 11.95 2.80
N GLY A 244 5.74 10.82 2.71
CA GLY A 244 6.33 10.16 3.87
C GLY A 244 7.55 10.93 4.39
N ALA A 245 7.75 10.94 5.71
CA ALA A 245 8.95 11.51 6.31
C ALA A 245 9.56 10.67 7.43
N LEU A 246 10.89 10.69 7.49
CA LEU A 246 11.70 9.97 8.47
C LEU A 246 11.73 10.65 9.86
N VAL A 247 11.28 11.90 9.97
CA VAL A 247 11.21 12.69 11.21
C VAL A 247 10.06 13.70 11.12
N ASN A 248 9.01 13.49 11.93
CA ASN A 248 7.82 14.36 11.97
C ASN A 248 8.03 15.66 12.76
N SER A 249 9.22 15.95 13.26
CA SER A 249 9.49 17.13 14.10
C SER A 249 9.51 18.46 13.34
N GLU A 250 9.40 18.45 12.01
CA GLU A 250 9.44 19.66 11.17
C GLU A 250 8.27 19.77 10.17
N ILE A 251 7.32 18.83 10.18
CA ILE A 251 6.27 18.72 9.15
C ILE A 251 4.94 19.26 9.67
N ASN A 252 4.15 19.77 8.74
CA ASN A 252 2.81 20.28 8.99
C ASN A 252 1.86 19.12 9.35
N ASN A 253 1.14 19.22 10.47
CA ASN A 253 0.09 18.25 10.83
C ASN A 253 -1.15 18.43 9.94
N ILE A 254 -1.72 17.34 9.42
CA ILE A 254 -2.92 17.38 8.59
C ILE A 254 -4.06 16.66 9.33
N GLN A 255 -5.20 17.34 9.50
CA GLN A 255 -6.41 16.76 10.05
C GLN A 255 -7.56 16.82 9.06
N THR A 256 -8.33 15.73 8.99
CA THR A 256 -9.44 15.60 8.05
C THR A 256 -10.78 15.64 8.76
N ILE A 257 -11.73 16.40 8.22
CA ILE A 257 -13.09 16.52 8.73
C ILE A 257 -14.08 16.20 7.62
N THR A 258 -14.99 15.28 7.88
CA THR A 258 -16.12 14.98 6.99
C THR A 258 -17.43 15.41 7.66
N ILE A 259 -18.22 16.25 6.99
CA ILE A 259 -19.50 16.75 7.51
C ILE A 259 -20.65 16.18 6.69
N ASN A 260 -21.44 15.29 7.30
CA ASN A 260 -22.63 14.68 6.69
C ASN A 260 -23.90 15.31 7.30
N ALA A 261 -24.25 16.52 6.86
CA ALA A 261 -25.44 17.23 7.32
C ALA A 261 -26.31 17.74 6.16
N THR A 262 -27.61 17.90 6.41
CA THR A 262 -28.58 18.46 5.45
C THR A 262 -28.78 19.96 5.63
N GLY A 263 -28.27 20.54 6.73
CA GLY A 263 -28.33 21.97 7.02
C GLY A 263 -27.54 22.36 8.28
N GLY A 264 -27.52 23.65 8.59
CA GLY A 264 -26.95 24.18 9.83
C GLY A 264 -25.47 24.60 9.76
N SER A 265 -24.87 24.81 10.93
CA SER A 265 -23.46 25.21 11.09
C SER A 265 -22.78 24.44 12.22
N PHE A 266 -21.44 24.49 12.26
CA PHE A 266 -20.59 23.95 13.31
C PHE A 266 -19.43 24.91 13.62
N THR A 267 -18.76 24.75 14.76
CA THR A 267 -17.53 25.50 15.10
C THR A 267 -16.41 24.53 15.46
N LEU A 268 -15.16 25.00 15.32
CA LEU A 268 -13.96 24.26 15.68
C LEU A 268 -13.28 24.94 16.86
N SER A 269 -12.88 24.14 17.85
CA SER A 269 -12.14 24.62 19.01
C SER A 269 -10.68 24.17 18.97
N PHE A 270 -9.78 25.03 19.41
CA PHE A 270 -8.33 24.82 19.45
C PHE A 270 -7.79 25.20 20.82
N LEU A 271 -6.91 24.38 21.37
CA LEU A 271 -6.23 24.67 22.63
C LEU A 271 -4.83 25.23 22.32
N ILE A 272 -4.64 26.53 22.48
CA ILE A 272 -3.42 27.24 22.06
C ILE A 272 -2.72 27.80 23.30
N GLU A 273 -1.41 27.58 23.40
CA GLU A 273 -0.57 28.15 24.45
C GLU A 273 -0.37 29.65 24.22
N ASN A 274 -0.64 30.48 25.24
CA ASN A 274 -0.43 31.92 25.16
C ASN A 274 1.01 32.32 25.54
N GLU A 275 1.35 33.61 25.44
CA GLU A 275 2.67 34.16 25.79
C GLU A 275 3.13 33.89 27.24
N ARG A 276 2.22 33.41 28.11
CA ARG A 276 2.49 33.06 29.52
C ARG A 276 2.63 31.56 29.76
N GLY A 277 2.55 30.75 28.71
CA GLY A 277 2.58 29.29 28.81
C GLY A 277 1.27 28.66 29.32
N GLU A 278 0.17 29.42 29.30
CA GLU A 278 -1.15 28.93 29.70
C GLU A 278 -1.92 28.51 28.44
N PHE A 279 -2.46 27.30 28.44
CA PHE A 279 -3.33 26.82 27.37
C PHE A 279 -4.71 27.48 27.46
N VAL A 280 -5.10 28.17 26.37
CA VAL A 280 -6.38 28.87 26.25
C VAL A 280 -7.18 28.25 25.11
N LEU A 281 -8.47 28.04 25.35
CA LEU A 281 -9.40 27.55 24.34
C LEU A 281 -9.85 28.69 23.43
N TYR A 282 -9.69 28.51 22.12
CA TYR A 282 -10.18 29.40 21.09
C TYR A 282 -11.19 28.68 20.20
N GLU A 283 -12.26 29.37 19.83
CA GLU A 283 -13.32 28.85 18.98
C GLU A 283 -13.36 29.61 17.65
N SER A 284 -13.60 28.90 16.55
CA SER A 284 -13.78 29.49 15.23
C SER A 284 -15.11 30.24 15.10
N ASP A 285 -15.22 31.09 14.09
CA ASP A 285 -16.53 31.55 13.65
C ASP A 285 -17.39 30.36 13.15
N PRO A 286 -18.74 30.47 13.15
CA PRO A 286 -19.62 29.42 12.64
C PRO A 286 -19.38 29.09 11.17
N ILE A 287 -19.15 27.82 10.89
CA ILE A 287 -18.92 27.27 9.55
C ILE A 287 -20.19 26.56 9.08
N LEU A 288 -20.72 26.94 7.92
CA LEU A 288 -21.89 26.28 7.34
C LEU A 288 -21.57 24.82 6.95
N TYR A 289 -22.55 23.94 7.07
CA TYR A 289 -22.40 22.52 6.71
C TYR A 289 -21.87 22.27 5.28
N ASN A 290 -22.21 23.17 4.33
CA ASN A 290 -21.82 23.11 2.94
C ASN A 290 -20.74 24.13 2.57
N ALA A 291 -20.01 24.67 3.57
CA ALA A 291 -18.95 25.66 3.39
C ALA A 291 -17.92 25.24 2.32
N SER A 292 -17.37 26.22 1.61
CA SER A 292 -16.20 26.01 0.76
C SER A 292 -14.93 25.91 1.61
N ALA A 293 -13.82 25.43 1.02
CA ALA A 293 -12.50 25.49 1.68
C ALA A 293 -12.14 26.92 2.11
N LEU A 294 -12.56 27.91 1.33
CA LEU A 294 -12.33 29.33 1.60
C LEU A 294 -13.13 29.82 2.82
N ASP A 295 -14.40 29.42 2.93
CA ASP A 295 -15.25 29.80 4.07
C ASP A 295 -14.74 29.18 5.37
N MET A 296 -14.31 27.92 5.31
CA MET A 296 -13.62 27.26 6.43
C MET A 296 -12.34 28.00 6.81
N PHE A 297 -11.48 28.32 5.83
CA PHE A 297 -10.26 29.09 6.08
C PHE A 297 -10.54 30.44 6.73
N LYS A 298 -11.56 31.17 6.26
CA LYS A 298 -11.99 32.45 6.85
C LYS A 298 -12.45 32.32 8.30
N ALA A 299 -13.09 31.21 8.65
CA ALA A 299 -13.58 31.00 10.01
C ALA A 299 -12.46 30.68 11.02
N ILE A 300 -11.42 29.97 10.60
CA ILE A 300 -10.32 29.53 11.50
C ILE A 300 -9.09 30.43 11.45
N SER A 301 -8.85 31.13 10.34
CA SER A 301 -7.66 31.98 10.16
C SER A 301 -7.55 33.09 11.22
N PRO A 302 -8.62 33.79 11.66
CA PRO A 302 -8.50 34.80 12.71
C PRO A 302 -7.97 34.24 14.04
N VAL A 303 -8.20 32.96 14.30
CA VAL A 303 -7.73 32.26 15.51
C VAL A 303 -6.28 31.81 15.35
N LEU A 304 -5.96 31.16 14.22
CA LEU A 304 -4.67 30.50 14.02
C LEU A 304 -3.59 31.42 13.42
N ASN A 305 -4.01 32.51 12.77
CA ASN A 305 -3.15 33.50 12.13
C ASN A 305 -3.35 34.88 12.79
N PRO A 306 -2.88 35.09 14.04
CA PRO A 306 -3.17 36.31 14.80
C PRO A 306 -2.61 37.60 14.19
N ASN A 307 -1.59 37.53 13.33
CA ASN A 307 -1.08 38.70 12.59
C ASN A 307 -1.67 38.81 11.17
N GLY A 308 -2.59 37.91 10.81
CA GLY A 308 -3.15 37.72 9.49
C GLY A 308 -2.28 36.82 8.60
N ALA A 309 -2.91 36.27 7.56
CA ALA A 309 -2.27 35.43 6.56
C ALA A 309 -1.68 36.24 5.40
N THR A 310 -0.66 35.70 4.74
CA THR A 310 -0.07 36.27 3.51
C THR A 310 -1.00 36.16 2.31
N THR A 311 -1.85 35.13 2.28
CA THR A 311 -2.83 34.92 1.21
C THR A 311 -3.82 36.09 1.16
N ASP A 312 -3.92 36.75 0.01
CA ASP A 312 -4.93 37.79 -0.27
C ASP A 312 -6.26 37.11 -0.57
N ILE A 313 -7.22 37.30 0.32
CA ILE A 313 -8.52 36.63 0.27
C ILE A 313 -9.58 37.58 -0.27
N ASP A 314 -9.84 38.65 0.46
CA ASP A 314 -10.67 39.76 0.02
C ASP A 314 -10.35 41.05 0.81
N PRO A 315 -10.67 42.23 0.24
CA PRO A 315 -10.24 43.50 0.83
C PRO A 315 -10.77 43.79 2.24
N GLU A 316 -11.93 43.24 2.62
CA GLU A 316 -12.51 43.49 3.93
C GLU A 316 -11.97 42.52 4.98
N PHE A 317 -11.88 41.24 4.63
CA PHE A 317 -11.28 40.21 5.48
C PHE A 317 -9.81 40.53 5.79
N ASP A 318 -9.04 40.89 4.77
CA ASP A 318 -7.63 41.23 4.91
C ASP A 318 -7.44 42.49 5.77
N ARG A 319 -8.33 43.47 5.62
CA ARG A 319 -8.30 44.72 6.42
C ARG A 319 -8.57 44.47 7.90
N VAL A 320 -9.43 43.50 8.23
CA VAL A 320 -9.83 43.21 9.62
C VAL A 320 -8.83 42.27 10.30
N THR A 321 -8.26 41.31 9.57
CA THR A 321 -7.41 40.26 10.15
C THR A 321 -5.92 40.56 10.11
N ARG A 322 -5.43 41.40 9.19
CA ARG A 322 -4.00 41.69 9.08
C ARG A 322 -3.55 42.77 10.06
N THR A 323 -2.37 42.55 10.63
CA THR A 323 -1.64 43.54 11.42
C THR A 323 -0.41 44.00 10.64
N PRO A 324 -0.48 45.08 9.83
CA PRO A 324 0.53 45.39 8.80
C PRO A 324 1.95 45.70 9.34
N TYR A 325 2.06 45.96 10.64
CA TYR A 325 3.33 46.28 11.31
C TYR A 325 3.97 45.06 12.00
N LYS A 326 3.33 43.89 11.94
CA LYS A 326 3.89 42.62 12.41
C LYS A 326 4.08 41.67 11.21
N PRO A 327 5.06 40.74 11.27
CA PRO A 327 5.15 39.66 10.29
C PRO A 327 3.85 38.85 10.28
N TYR A 328 3.38 38.50 9.07
CA TYR A 328 2.24 37.61 8.90
C TYR A 328 2.51 36.24 9.52
N THR A 329 1.45 35.60 10.00
CA THR A 329 1.47 34.26 10.59
C THR A 329 0.68 33.37 9.66
N ASP A 330 1.35 32.47 8.95
CA ASP A 330 0.70 31.48 8.09
C ASP A 330 0.79 30.12 8.76
N ASN A 331 -0.09 29.87 9.73
CA ASN A 331 -0.08 28.67 10.56
C ASN A 331 -1.15 27.65 10.16
N VAL A 332 -1.98 27.95 9.17
CA VAL A 332 -3.02 27.03 8.69
C VAL A 332 -3.25 27.16 7.19
N ALA A 333 -3.57 26.06 6.53
CA ALA A 333 -4.12 26.01 5.19
C ALA A 333 -5.31 25.04 5.15
N VAL A 334 -6.27 25.29 4.25
CA VAL A 334 -7.46 24.45 4.11
C VAL A 334 -7.64 24.06 2.64
N ILE A 335 -7.82 22.76 2.41
CA ILE A 335 -8.16 22.19 1.11
C ILE A 335 -9.45 21.40 1.28
N LYS A 336 -10.30 21.36 0.25
CA LYS A 336 -11.50 20.53 0.23
C LYS A 336 -11.48 19.62 -0.98
N ILE A 337 -11.58 18.31 -0.74
CA ILE A 337 -11.67 17.28 -1.78
C ILE A 337 -13.00 16.55 -1.58
N GLY A 338 -13.94 16.71 -2.52
CA GLY A 338 -15.30 16.23 -2.34
C GLY A 338 -15.98 16.85 -1.10
N ASN A 339 -16.41 16.00 -0.16
CA ASN A 339 -17.03 16.40 1.11
C ASN A 339 -16.06 16.42 2.31
N VAL A 340 -14.77 16.17 2.07
CA VAL A 340 -13.74 16.11 3.10
C VAL A 340 -12.95 17.41 3.12
N PHE A 341 -12.86 18.04 4.28
CA PHE A 341 -11.93 19.14 4.54
C PHE A 341 -10.61 18.57 5.04
N HIS A 342 -9.52 19.03 4.46
CA HIS A 342 -8.15 18.79 4.90
C HIS A 342 -7.62 20.10 5.48
N ILE A 343 -7.36 20.12 6.79
CA ILE A 343 -6.83 21.26 7.51
C ILE A 343 -5.36 20.96 7.82
N ILE A 344 -4.49 21.76 7.24
CA ILE A 344 -3.03 21.61 7.35
C ILE A 344 -2.56 22.66 8.36
N PHE A 345 -2.10 22.22 9.51
CA PHE A 345 -1.47 23.05 10.52
C PHE A 345 0.03 23.16 10.24
N GLN A 346 0.54 24.38 10.22
CA GLN A 346 1.89 24.69 9.79
C GLN A 346 2.50 25.78 10.67
N GLY A 347 3.77 26.09 10.45
CA GLY A 347 4.43 27.19 11.15
C GLY A 347 4.54 26.95 12.67
N GLU A 348 4.10 27.91 13.48
CA GLU A 348 4.13 27.80 14.94
C GLU A 348 3.10 26.80 15.49
N HIS A 349 2.03 26.55 14.73
CA HIS A 349 0.98 25.60 15.11
C HIS A 349 1.13 24.24 14.44
N ARG A 350 2.30 23.90 13.90
CA ARG A 350 2.52 22.64 13.16
C ARG A 350 2.09 21.38 13.94
N ASP A 351 2.15 21.42 15.28
CA ASP A 351 1.79 20.29 16.16
C ASP A 351 0.38 20.45 16.77
N LEU A 352 -0.38 21.47 16.37
CA LEU A 352 -1.69 21.77 16.93
C LEU A 352 -2.71 20.70 16.49
N LEU A 353 -3.58 20.34 17.42
CA LEU A 353 -4.72 19.43 17.20
C LEU A 353 -6.05 20.18 17.29
N ILE A 354 -7.07 19.68 16.57
CA ILE A 354 -8.44 20.15 16.80
C ILE A 354 -8.85 19.63 18.17
N HIS A 355 -9.20 20.55 19.07
CA HIS A 355 -9.58 20.21 20.43
C HIS A 355 -11.00 19.64 20.51
N ASP A 356 -11.95 20.27 19.81
CA ASP A 356 -13.33 19.83 19.73
C ASP A 356 -14.05 20.41 18.50
N ILE A 357 -15.18 19.80 18.12
CA ILE A 357 -16.06 20.25 17.03
C ILE A 357 -17.50 20.37 17.55
N ASP A 358 -18.00 21.59 17.71
CA ASP A 358 -19.38 21.82 18.11
C ASP A 358 -20.32 21.64 16.92
N THR A 359 -21.02 20.51 16.89
CA THR A 359 -21.98 20.15 15.84
C THR A 359 -23.44 20.42 16.23
N ARG A 360 -23.70 21.09 17.36
CA ARG A 360 -25.06 21.24 17.92
C ARG A 360 -26.02 21.94 16.95
N ALA A 361 -25.51 22.86 16.13
CA ALA A 361 -26.30 23.62 15.17
C ALA A 361 -26.45 22.95 13.79
N LEU A 362 -25.96 21.71 13.59
CA LEU A 362 -26.16 20.94 12.35
C LEU A 362 -27.51 20.22 12.34
N THR A 363 -28.15 20.13 11.17
CA THR A 363 -29.39 19.37 10.97
C THR A 363 -29.15 18.19 10.04
N THR A 364 -29.75 17.03 10.33
CA THR A 364 -29.66 15.81 9.52
C THR A 364 -31.06 15.17 9.41
N ASP A 365 -31.36 14.51 8.28
CA ASP A 365 -32.62 13.75 8.11
C ASP A 365 -32.51 12.30 8.63
N GLU A 366 -31.30 11.82 8.93
CA GLU A 366 -31.00 10.53 9.58
C GLU A 366 -30.01 10.72 10.75
N ALA A 367 -29.81 9.68 11.57
CA ALA A 367 -29.03 9.72 12.81
C ALA A 367 -27.67 10.45 12.63
N ARG A 368 -27.38 11.40 13.53
CA ARG A 368 -26.18 12.23 13.52
C ARG A 368 -24.92 11.35 13.67
N VAL A 369 -24.23 11.10 12.57
CA VAL A 369 -22.89 10.48 12.55
C VAL A 369 -21.88 11.59 12.22
N THR A 370 -21.07 11.95 13.20
CA THR A 370 -19.85 12.75 12.97
C THR A 370 -18.67 11.81 13.16
N THR A 371 -17.86 11.64 12.12
CA THR A 371 -16.64 10.83 12.17
C THR A 371 -15.46 11.77 12.25
N VAL A 372 -14.73 11.72 13.36
CA VAL A 372 -13.47 12.46 13.56
C VAL A 372 -12.35 11.44 13.62
N THR A 373 -11.39 11.52 12.70
CA THR A 373 -10.17 10.70 12.69
C THR A 373 -9.05 11.56 13.26
N LEU A 374 -8.59 11.22 14.47
CA LEU A 374 -7.55 11.97 15.19
C LEU A 374 -6.19 11.30 14.98
N GLY A 375 -5.25 12.03 14.38
CA GLY A 375 -3.85 11.62 14.25
C GLY A 375 -3.00 12.18 15.41
N GLY A 376 -3.16 11.65 16.62
CA GLY A 376 -2.38 12.08 17.78
C GLY A 376 -2.91 11.55 19.12
N THR A 377 -2.03 11.41 20.10
CA THR A 377 -2.24 10.70 21.38
C THR A 377 -3.21 11.38 22.36
N GLU A 378 -3.74 12.58 22.05
CA GLU A 378 -4.74 13.23 22.90
C GLU A 378 -5.80 13.94 22.04
N GLY A 379 -7.05 13.46 22.11
CA GLY A 379 -8.21 14.20 21.62
C GLY A 379 -9.51 13.68 22.24
N SER A 380 -10.46 14.58 22.46
CA SER A 380 -11.77 14.30 23.06
C SER A 380 -12.89 14.74 22.12
N ALA A 381 -14.05 14.09 22.19
CA ALA A 381 -15.27 14.53 21.52
C ALA A 381 -16.39 14.71 22.55
N GLU A 382 -17.08 15.86 22.54
CA GLU A 382 -18.22 16.14 23.41
C GLU A 382 -19.55 15.63 22.82
N ILE A 383 -20.43 15.04 23.65
CA ILE A 383 -21.76 14.57 23.25
C ILE A 383 -22.79 15.00 24.30
N ASP A 384 -23.89 15.64 23.86
CA ASP A 384 -25.06 15.95 24.70
C ASP A 384 -26.37 15.36 24.14
N ASP A 385 -27.29 15.01 25.04
CA ASP A 385 -28.38 14.03 24.90
C ASP A 385 -29.74 14.65 24.55
N GLU A 386 -30.44 14.07 23.56
CA GLU A 386 -31.91 14.10 23.56
C GLU A 386 -32.56 12.92 22.80
N THR A 387 -31.89 11.76 22.70
CA THR A 387 -32.40 10.47 22.19
C THR A 387 -31.21 9.52 22.01
N ALA A 388 -31.42 8.20 21.97
CA ALA A 388 -30.32 7.23 21.82
C ALA A 388 -29.40 7.59 20.64
N ARG A 389 -28.15 7.93 20.96
CA ARG A 389 -27.09 8.27 20.00
C ARG A 389 -25.98 7.24 20.08
N THR A 390 -25.37 6.92 18.94
CA THR A 390 -24.17 6.11 18.87
C THR A 390 -23.03 7.04 18.44
N THR A 391 -21.95 7.06 19.22
CA THR A 391 -20.67 7.60 18.77
C THR A 391 -19.70 6.45 18.56
N THR A 392 -18.82 6.56 17.59
CA THR A 392 -17.75 5.58 17.36
C THR A 392 -16.43 6.32 17.53
N VAL A 393 -15.70 5.98 18.59
CA VAL A 393 -14.32 6.42 18.77
C VAL A 393 -13.42 5.39 18.10
N SER A 394 -12.78 5.77 17.00
CA SER A 394 -11.78 4.92 16.34
C SER A 394 -10.45 5.09 17.07
N LEU A 395 -9.99 4.02 17.73
CA LEU A 395 -8.68 3.98 18.38
C LEU A 395 -7.62 3.72 17.29
N ALA A 396 -6.66 4.63 17.14
CA ALA A 396 -5.55 4.51 16.18
C ALA A 396 -4.20 4.76 16.89
N GLY A 397 -3.13 4.10 16.42
CA GLY A 397 -1.77 4.22 16.98
C GLY A 397 -1.14 2.88 17.38
N THR A 398 0.18 2.88 17.66
CA THR A 398 0.92 1.72 18.19
C THR A 398 0.86 1.71 19.71
N GLN A 399 0.18 0.72 20.27
CA GLN A 399 0.10 0.46 21.71
C GLN A 399 1.47 0.06 22.30
N ALA A 400 1.88 0.67 23.41
CA ALA A 400 3.00 0.19 24.21
C ALA A 400 2.49 -0.55 25.45
N ILE A 401 2.95 -1.79 25.69
CA ILE A 401 2.56 -2.58 26.86
C ILE A 401 2.87 -1.76 28.14
N GLY A 402 1.83 -1.53 28.96
CA GLY A 402 1.92 -0.72 30.18
C GLY A 402 1.52 0.76 30.05
N GLU A 403 1.15 1.23 28.85
CA GLU A 403 0.58 2.57 28.62
C GLU A 403 -0.82 2.69 29.25
N ILE A 404 -1.20 3.88 29.71
CA ILE A 404 -2.54 4.13 30.29
C ILE A 404 -3.37 4.90 29.28
N TRP A 405 -4.45 4.27 28.81
CA TRP A 405 -5.41 4.89 27.90
C TRP A 405 -6.58 5.44 28.71
N THR A 406 -6.91 6.70 28.50
CA THR A 406 -7.92 7.42 29.27
C THR A 406 -9.09 7.83 28.38
N VAL A 407 -10.29 7.40 28.76
CA VAL A 407 -11.55 7.89 28.17
C VAL A 407 -12.25 8.77 29.19
N ARG A 408 -12.56 10.01 28.81
CA ARG A 408 -13.39 10.92 29.61
C ARG A 408 -14.78 11.00 29.00
N LEU A 409 -15.79 10.75 29.82
CA LEU A 409 -17.19 10.91 29.45
C LEU A 409 -17.75 12.08 30.25
N SER A 410 -18.45 13.00 29.59
CA SER A 410 -19.20 14.05 30.29
C SER A 410 -20.67 13.95 29.94
N VAL A 411 -21.52 13.97 30.97
CA VAL A 411 -22.98 14.01 30.81
C VAL A 411 -23.49 15.16 31.67
N ARG A 412 -24.10 16.16 31.03
CA ARG A 412 -24.74 17.30 31.71
C ARG A 412 -23.84 18.00 32.75
N GLY A 413 -22.56 18.16 32.42
CA GLY A 413 -21.57 18.84 33.27
C GLY A 413 -20.99 17.98 34.41
N VAL A 414 -21.30 16.68 34.45
CA VAL A 414 -20.63 15.70 35.33
C VAL A 414 -19.71 14.85 34.48
N ALA A 415 -18.42 14.85 34.80
CA ALA A 415 -17.40 14.08 34.07
C ALA A 415 -17.01 12.81 34.84
N SER A 416 -16.97 11.67 34.14
CA SER A 416 -16.33 10.44 34.59
C SER A 416 -15.06 10.17 33.78
N THR A 417 -14.08 9.54 34.40
CA THR A 417 -12.79 9.20 33.78
C THR A 417 -12.55 7.71 33.94
N HIS A 418 -12.35 7.02 32.82
CA HIS A 418 -12.10 5.59 32.77
C HIS A 418 -10.71 5.35 32.21
N ASN A 419 -9.90 4.61 32.95
CA ASN A 419 -8.51 4.33 32.59
C ASN A 419 -8.35 2.83 32.33
N TYR A 420 -7.59 2.48 31.31
CA TYR A 420 -7.21 1.09 31.05
C TYR A 420 -5.71 1.01 30.77
N THR A 421 -5.02 0.11 31.47
CA THR A 421 -3.61 -0.17 31.22
C THR A 421 -3.47 -1.19 30.10
N VAL A 422 -2.76 -0.81 29.03
CA VAL A 422 -2.54 -1.60 27.83
C VAL A 422 -1.96 -2.98 28.15
N GLY A 423 -2.71 -4.01 27.73
CA GLY A 423 -2.28 -5.40 27.66
C GLY A 423 -1.78 -5.76 26.25
N ASP A 424 -2.43 -6.75 25.60
CA ASP A 424 -1.90 -7.40 24.41
C ASP A 424 -2.50 -6.90 23.07
N THR A 425 -3.77 -6.49 22.99
CA THR A 425 -4.39 -6.03 21.71
C THR A 425 -5.32 -4.82 21.86
N LEU A 426 -5.51 -4.07 20.77
CA LEU A 426 -6.49 -2.96 20.68
C LEU A 426 -7.93 -3.43 20.97
N ALA A 427 -8.25 -4.68 20.65
CA ALA A 427 -9.54 -5.28 20.97
C ALA A 427 -9.72 -5.50 22.49
N ASP A 428 -8.64 -5.88 23.19
CA ASP A 428 -8.66 -6.04 24.65
C ASP A 428 -8.73 -4.70 25.37
N ILE A 429 -8.09 -3.67 24.82
CA ILE A 429 -8.20 -2.28 25.31
C ILE A 429 -9.64 -1.78 25.15
N ALA A 430 -10.23 -1.96 23.96
CA ALA A 430 -11.60 -1.56 23.69
C ALA A 430 -12.59 -2.31 24.60
N ALA A 431 -12.40 -3.62 24.78
CA ALA A 431 -13.24 -4.44 25.66
C ALA A 431 -13.07 -4.06 27.14
N GLY A 432 -11.85 -3.74 27.57
CA GLY A 432 -11.53 -3.32 28.93
C GLY A 432 -12.12 -1.96 29.30
N LEU A 433 -11.97 -0.97 28.41
CA LEU A 433 -12.61 0.35 28.57
C LEU A 433 -14.14 0.23 28.54
N ALA A 434 -14.70 -0.59 27.64
CA ALA A 434 -16.14 -0.84 27.62
C ALA A 434 -16.63 -1.48 28.92
N ALA A 435 -15.86 -2.42 29.51
CA ALA A 435 -16.21 -3.05 30.78
C ALA A 435 -16.17 -2.05 31.96
N GLU A 436 -15.15 -1.19 32.03
CA GLU A 436 -15.03 -0.12 33.04
C GLU A 436 -16.18 0.89 32.95
N ILE A 437 -16.51 1.34 31.74
CA ILE A 437 -17.62 2.27 31.50
C ILE A 437 -18.96 1.64 31.91
N ASN A 438 -19.20 0.39 31.48
CA ASN A 438 -20.43 -0.33 31.84
C ASN A 438 -20.52 -0.61 33.35
N ALA A 439 -19.39 -0.83 34.03
CA ALA A 439 -19.37 -1.04 35.48
C ALA A 439 -19.75 0.22 36.27
N ASP A 440 -19.29 1.41 35.86
CA ASP A 440 -19.61 2.67 36.54
C ASP A 440 -21.08 3.08 36.36
N THR A 441 -21.67 2.76 35.19
CA THR A 441 -23.11 2.98 34.96
C THR A 441 -24.02 2.14 35.87
N ALA A 442 -23.52 1.04 36.44
CA ALA A 442 -24.26 0.21 37.39
C ALA A 442 -24.23 0.74 38.83
N THR A 443 -23.29 1.63 39.17
CA THR A 443 -23.13 2.21 40.51
C THR A 443 -23.84 3.54 40.72
N HIS A 444 -24.30 4.20 39.65
CA HIS A 444 -24.95 5.51 39.68
C HIS A 444 -26.36 5.54 39.05
N GLY A 445 -27.00 4.36 38.89
CA GLY A 445 -28.37 4.20 38.41
C GLY A 445 -29.46 4.51 39.43
#